data_AF-A0A258X293-F1
#
_entry.id   AF-A0A258X293-F1
#
_cell.length_a   1.000
_cell.length_b   1.000
_cell.length_c   1.000
_cell.angle_alpha   90.00
_cell.angle_beta   90.00
_cell.angle_gamma   90.00
#
_symmetry.space_group_name_H-M   'P 1'
#
loop_
_entity.id
_entity.type
_entity.pdbx_description
1 polymer ?
#
loop_
_entity_poly.entity_id
_entity_poly.type
_entity_poly.pdbx_seq_one_letter_code
_entity_poly.pdbx_strand_id
1 'polypeptide(L)'
;MKEFLVQTFSDYRTTIIFLHIISAVLWVGGMITMRFAAHASCSMIEDPKLRMQRAAHALNRLFNIAWPAATVLIITAILMAVGLAFREAAVDANGNVIDAYAMSLYQIVHIKEAIWIVMVINLGAMMYRRSQAEKALKLDNLARAKDMLTPIAQYMVPVNIALGLIAIYMGVVLRNAY
;
A
#
# COMPACT_ATOMS: atom_id res chain seq x y z
N MET A 1 -17.30 18.06 11.33
CA MET A 1 -16.21 17.24 10.75
C MET A 1 -16.49 16.85 9.31
N LYS A 2 -17.65 16.27 8.98
CA LYS A 2 -18.03 15.91 7.61
C LYS A 2 -17.99 17.10 6.62
N GLU A 3 -18.60 18.23 6.97
CA GLU A 3 -18.61 19.45 6.14
C GLU A 3 -17.19 19.92 5.78
N PHE A 4 -16.28 19.90 6.76
CA PHE A 4 -14.87 20.25 6.53
C PHE A 4 -14.20 19.33 5.51
N LEU A 5 -14.44 18.01 5.58
CA LEU A 5 -13.86 17.05 4.63
C LEU A 5 -14.42 17.23 3.22
N VAL A 6 -15.74 17.47 3.10
CA VAL A 6 -16.41 17.72 1.82
C VAL A 6 -15.90 19.01 1.19
N GLN A 7 -15.81 20.09 1.96
CA GLN A 7 -15.30 21.38 1.49
C GLN A 7 -13.83 21.26 1.04
N THR A 8 -12.99 20.62 1.86
CA THR A 8 -11.57 20.39 1.51
C THR A 8 -11.42 19.56 0.23
N PHE A 9 -12.24 18.53 0.06
CA PHE A 9 -12.22 17.72 -1.16
C PHE A 9 -12.68 18.52 -2.38
N SER A 10 -13.74 19.32 -2.24
CA SER A 10 -14.25 20.17 -3.32
C SER A 10 -13.19 21.18 -3.79
N ASP A 11 -12.55 21.88 -2.85
CA ASP A 11 -11.59 22.95 -3.15
C ASP A 11 -10.28 22.42 -3.75
N TYR A 12 -9.88 21.20 -3.38
CA TYR A 12 -8.60 20.60 -3.79
C TYR A 12 -8.75 19.27 -4.56
N ARG A 13 -9.89 19.04 -5.21
CA ARG A 13 -10.25 17.76 -5.85
C ARG A 13 -9.13 17.18 -6.71
N THR A 14 -8.62 17.97 -7.65
CA THR A 14 -7.57 17.55 -8.58
C THR A 14 -6.27 17.19 -7.86
N THR A 15 -5.86 18.02 -6.90
CA THR A 15 -4.63 17.81 -6.12
C THR A 15 -4.73 16.56 -5.26
N ILE A 16 -5.87 16.33 -4.60
CA ILE A 16 -6.10 15.15 -3.76
C ILE A 16 -6.04 13.87 -4.59
N ILE A 17 -6.71 13.84 -5.74
CA ILE A 17 -6.69 12.71 -6.67
C ILE A 17 -5.25 12.47 -7.19
N PHE A 18 -4.55 13.53 -7.58
CA PHE A 18 -3.16 13.44 -8.03
C PHE A 18 -2.24 12.85 -6.95
N LEU A 19 -2.33 13.37 -5.71
CA LEU A 19 -1.57 12.87 -4.56
C LEU A 19 -1.89 11.40 -4.25
N HIS A 20 -3.15 10.99 -4.38
CA HIS A 20 -3.54 9.59 -4.23
C HIS A 20 -2.87 8.70 -5.28
N ILE A 21 -2.97 9.08 -6.56
CA ILE A 21 -2.42 8.29 -7.68
C ILE A 21 -0.90 8.19 -7.58
N ILE A 22 -0.19 9.31 -7.38
CA ILE A 22 1.28 9.28 -7.30
C ILE A 22 1.75 8.45 -6.09
N SER A 23 1.02 8.49 -4.97
CA SER A 23 1.34 7.67 -3.80
C SER A 23 1.16 6.17 -4.06
N ALA A 24 0.10 5.78 -4.79
CA ALA A 24 -0.09 4.40 -5.24
C ALA A 24 1.05 3.94 -6.17
N VAL A 25 1.47 4.81 -7.11
CA VAL A 25 2.59 4.55 -8.01
C VAL A 25 3.90 4.37 -7.24
N LEU A 26 4.21 5.27 -6.30
CA LEU A 26 5.43 5.19 -5.50
C LEU A 26 5.47 3.91 -4.66
N TRP A 27 4.34 3.51 -4.07
CA TRP A 27 4.31 2.34 -3.22
C TRP A 27 4.33 1.03 -4.03
N VAL A 28 3.35 0.81 -4.92
CA VAL A 28 3.27 -0.44 -5.70
C VAL A 28 4.42 -0.53 -6.71
N GLY A 29 4.74 0.56 -7.40
CA GLY A 29 5.87 0.64 -8.32
C GLY A 29 7.23 0.47 -7.61
N GLY A 30 7.37 0.98 -6.39
CA GLY A 30 8.55 0.75 -5.55
C GLY A 30 8.74 -0.73 -5.21
N MET A 31 7.65 -1.43 -4.85
CA MET A 31 7.68 -2.88 -4.57
C MET A 31 8.01 -3.70 -5.82
N ILE A 32 7.44 -3.35 -6.98
CA ILE A 32 7.77 -3.99 -8.26
C ILE A 32 9.25 -3.80 -8.59
N THR A 33 9.76 -2.58 -8.49
CA THR A 33 11.18 -2.28 -8.71
C THR A 33 12.08 -3.08 -7.76
N MET A 34 11.69 -3.20 -6.48
CA MET A 34 12.43 -4.01 -5.52
C MET A 34 12.46 -5.49 -5.91
N ARG A 35 11.33 -6.04 -6.39
CA ARG A 35 11.21 -7.45 -6.75
C ARG A 35 11.96 -7.81 -8.03
N PHE A 36 11.88 -6.98 -9.06
CA PHE A 36 12.38 -7.33 -10.39
C PHE A 36 13.74 -6.74 -10.70
N ALA A 37 14.07 -5.56 -10.17
CA ALA A 37 15.39 -4.97 -10.36
C ALA A 37 16.30 -5.27 -9.16
N ALA A 38 15.97 -4.75 -7.97
CA ALA A 38 16.90 -4.78 -6.85
C ALA A 38 17.21 -6.21 -6.35
N HIS A 39 16.22 -7.08 -6.28
CA HIS A 39 16.42 -8.49 -5.91
C HIS A 39 17.32 -9.23 -6.92
N ALA A 40 17.09 -9.02 -8.23
CA ALA A 40 17.94 -9.60 -9.27
C ALA A 40 19.38 -9.10 -9.13
N SER A 41 19.57 -7.79 -8.95
CA SER A 41 20.90 -7.20 -8.74
C SER A 41 21.60 -7.75 -7.49
N CYS A 42 20.90 -7.88 -6.37
CA CYS A 42 21.49 -8.43 -5.14
C CYS A 42 21.83 -9.92 -5.27
N SER A 43 21.08 -10.68 -6.07
CA SER A 43 21.30 -12.13 -6.23
C SER A 43 22.66 -12.48 -6.83
N MET A 44 23.23 -11.56 -7.62
CA MET A 44 24.55 -11.69 -8.26
C MET A 44 25.73 -11.48 -7.30
N ILE A 45 25.49 -11.01 -6.07
CA ILE A 45 26.55 -10.83 -5.08
C ILE A 45 26.95 -12.20 -4.51
N GLU A 46 28.22 -12.57 -4.67
CA GLU A 46 28.79 -13.85 -4.23
C GLU A 46 28.83 -13.99 -2.71
N ASP A 47 29.36 -12.97 -2.00
CA ASP A 47 29.43 -12.97 -0.53
C ASP A 47 28.00 -12.96 0.07
N PRO A 48 27.59 -14.05 0.76
CA PRO A 48 26.26 -14.13 1.36
C PRO A 48 25.98 -13.03 2.38
N LYS A 49 26.98 -12.61 3.16
CA LYS A 49 26.82 -11.58 4.19
C LYS A 49 26.58 -10.23 3.54
N LEU A 50 27.43 -9.84 2.58
CA LEU A 50 27.27 -8.61 1.82
C LEU A 50 25.93 -8.58 1.09
N ARG A 51 25.52 -9.70 0.47
CA ARG A 51 24.23 -9.82 -0.23
C ARG A 51 23.05 -9.51 0.70
N MET A 52 23.02 -10.11 1.89
CA MET A 52 21.94 -9.88 2.86
C MET A 52 21.95 -8.46 3.41
N GLN A 53 23.13 -7.87 3.65
CA GLN A 53 23.25 -6.46 4.06
C GLN A 53 22.69 -5.51 3.00
N ARG A 54 23.03 -5.73 1.73
CA ARG A 54 22.50 -4.93 0.61
C ARG A 54 21.00 -5.10 0.44
N ALA A 55 20.48 -6.31 0.57
CA ALA A 55 19.03 -6.58 0.54
C ALA A 55 18.29 -5.86 1.68
N ALA A 56 18.77 -5.99 2.93
CA ALA A 56 18.17 -5.33 4.09
C ALA A 56 18.19 -3.79 3.97
N HIS A 57 19.29 -3.25 3.44
CA HIS A 57 19.45 -1.82 3.19
C HIS A 57 18.51 -1.32 2.07
N ALA A 58 18.41 -2.07 0.96
CA ALA A 58 17.48 -1.74 -0.12
C ALA A 58 16.03 -1.74 0.36
N LEU A 59 15.63 -2.75 1.13
CA LEU A 59 14.30 -2.82 1.76
C LEU A 59 14.03 -1.62 2.67
N ASN A 60 15.03 -1.15 3.43
CA ASN A 60 14.87 0.07 4.24
C ASN A 60 14.50 1.29 3.42
N ARG A 61 15.23 1.49 2.32
CA ARG A 61 15.04 2.65 1.46
C ARG A 61 13.64 2.60 0.85
N LEU A 62 13.19 1.42 0.44
CA LEU A 62 11.82 1.22 0.00
C LEU A 62 10.82 1.57 1.12
N PHE A 63 10.98 1.04 2.33
CA PHE A 63 10.02 1.27 3.41
C PHE A 63 9.95 2.75 3.84
N ASN A 64 11.08 3.46 3.83
CA ASN A 64 11.11 4.90 4.11
C ASN A 64 10.39 5.75 3.06
N ILE A 65 10.24 5.24 1.82
CA ILE A 65 9.45 5.89 0.76
C ILE A 65 7.99 5.41 0.81
N ALA A 66 7.78 4.11 1.01
CA ALA A 66 6.48 3.47 1.01
C ALA A 66 5.61 3.90 2.19
N TRP A 67 6.19 4.10 3.38
CA TRP A 67 5.43 4.49 4.57
C TRP A 67 4.78 5.88 4.42
N PRO A 68 5.51 6.95 4.03
CA PRO A 68 4.88 8.24 3.72
C PRO A 68 3.82 8.14 2.62
N ALA A 69 4.09 7.38 1.55
CA ALA A 69 3.13 7.19 0.46
C ALA A 69 1.84 6.49 0.94
N ALA A 70 1.96 5.46 1.79
CA ALA A 70 0.82 4.80 2.41
C ALA A 70 0.00 5.76 3.29
N THR A 71 0.66 6.63 4.06
CA THR A 71 0.00 7.66 4.86
C THR A 71 -0.76 8.67 3.99
N VAL A 72 -0.18 9.12 2.88
CA VAL A 72 -0.89 10.00 1.94
C VAL A 72 -2.09 9.29 1.33
N LEU A 73 -1.98 7.99 1.00
CA LEU A 73 -3.09 7.21 0.47
C LEU A 73 -4.28 7.13 1.42
N ILE A 74 -4.07 6.89 2.72
CA ILE A 74 -5.19 6.81 3.66
C ILE A 74 -5.88 8.17 3.84
N ILE A 75 -5.10 9.25 3.96
CA ILE A 75 -5.67 10.60 4.13
C ILE A 75 -6.51 10.97 2.90
N THR A 76 -5.94 10.77 1.70
CA THR A 76 -6.63 11.06 0.45
C THR A 76 -7.81 10.12 0.19
N ALA A 77 -7.73 8.85 0.59
CA ALA A 77 -8.83 7.90 0.50
C ALA A 77 -10.04 8.35 1.33
N ILE A 78 -9.81 8.75 2.59
CA ILE A 78 -10.87 9.25 3.47
C ILE A 78 -11.52 10.51 2.88
N LEU A 79 -10.71 11.46 2.40
CA LEU A 79 -11.22 12.69 1.76
C LEU A 79 -12.09 12.39 0.54
N MET A 80 -11.67 11.45 -0.32
CA MET A 80 -12.45 11.07 -1.51
C MET A 80 -13.69 10.27 -1.16
N ALA A 81 -13.62 9.32 -0.23
CA ALA A 81 -14.75 8.47 0.14
C ALA A 81 -15.89 9.31 0.75
N VAL A 82 -15.56 10.28 1.59
CA VAL A 82 -16.53 11.22 2.18
C VAL A 82 -16.94 12.30 1.19
N GLY A 83 -16.00 12.86 0.44
CA GLY A 83 -16.24 13.97 -0.49
C GLY A 83 -17.08 13.57 -1.71
N LEU A 84 -17.01 12.31 -2.15
CA LEU A 84 -17.83 11.77 -3.24
C LEU A 84 -19.16 11.17 -2.75
N ALA A 85 -19.41 11.17 -1.43
CA ALA A 85 -20.69 10.78 -0.85
C ALA A 85 -21.18 9.36 -1.24
N PHE A 86 -20.27 8.40 -1.39
CA PHE A 86 -20.61 7.03 -1.81
C PHE A 86 -21.63 6.35 -0.89
N ARG A 87 -21.62 6.67 0.41
CA ARG A 87 -22.58 6.13 1.38
C ARG A 87 -23.96 6.75 1.17
N GLU A 88 -24.04 8.07 1.06
CA GLU A 88 -25.33 8.76 0.85
C GLU A 88 -25.98 8.39 -0.48
N ALA A 89 -25.19 8.06 -1.50
CA ALA A 89 -25.70 7.55 -2.76
C ALA A 89 -26.27 6.12 -2.65
N ALA A 90 -25.74 5.31 -1.74
CA ALA A 90 -26.06 3.88 -1.64
C ALA A 90 -27.16 3.54 -0.63
N VAL A 91 -27.18 4.21 0.53
CA VAL A 91 -28.06 3.87 1.66
C VAL A 91 -28.72 5.08 2.31
N ASP A 92 -29.93 4.90 2.81
CA ASP A 92 -30.64 5.93 3.59
C ASP A 92 -30.09 6.08 5.03
N ALA A 93 -30.74 6.93 5.83
CA ALA A 93 -30.36 7.13 7.24
C ALA A 93 -30.54 5.87 8.11
N ASN A 94 -31.48 4.99 7.73
CA ASN A 94 -31.78 3.74 8.41
C ASN A 94 -30.91 2.57 7.92
N GLY A 95 -30.09 2.79 6.88
CA GLY A 95 -29.22 1.79 6.27
C GLY A 95 -29.91 0.93 5.20
N ASN A 96 -31.11 1.29 4.76
CA ASN A 96 -31.76 0.60 3.65
C ASN A 96 -31.10 0.99 2.34
N VAL A 97 -30.90 0.01 1.45
CA VAL A 97 -30.34 0.25 0.11
C VAL A 97 -31.35 1.05 -0.72
N ILE A 98 -30.93 2.23 -1.19
CA ILE A 98 -31.76 3.11 -2.02
C ILE A 98 -31.40 3.01 -3.51
N ASP A 99 -30.17 2.62 -3.84
CA ASP A 99 -29.71 2.43 -5.21
C ASP A 99 -28.72 1.24 -5.26
N ALA A 100 -29.07 0.23 -6.06
CA ALA A 100 -28.27 -0.99 -6.19
C ALA A 100 -26.92 -0.76 -6.89
N TYR A 101 -26.88 0.15 -7.86
CA TYR A 101 -25.65 0.50 -8.57
C TYR A 101 -24.70 1.28 -7.65
N ALA A 102 -25.20 2.31 -6.95
CA ALA A 102 -24.42 3.05 -5.98
C ALA A 102 -23.95 2.16 -4.82
N MET A 103 -24.78 1.18 -4.39
CA MET A 103 -24.37 0.18 -3.40
C MET A 103 -23.21 -0.68 -3.90
N SER A 104 -23.20 -1.06 -5.18
CA SER A 104 -22.07 -1.79 -5.76
C SER A 104 -20.77 -0.98 -5.75
N LEU A 105 -20.84 0.33 -6.04
CA LEU A 105 -19.69 1.24 -5.96
C LEU A 105 -19.22 1.41 -4.51
N TYR A 106 -20.14 1.58 -3.56
CA TYR A 106 -19.86 1.67 -2.14
C TYR A 106 -19.15 0.41 -1.61
N GLN A 107 -19.58 -0.77 -2.05
CA GLN A 107 -18.92 -2.03 -1.73
C GLN A 107 -17.50 -2.11 -2.30
N ILE A 108 -17.28 -1.66 -3.55
CA ILE A 108 -15.95 -1.62 -4.16
C ILE A 108 -14.99 -0.74 -3.33
N VAL A 109 -15.45 0.42 -2.84
CA VAL A 109 -14.66 1.29 -1.96
C VAL A 109 -14.23 0.52 -0.70
N HIS A 110 -15.16 -0.13 0.00
CA HIS A 110 -14.86 -0.91 1.21
C HIS A 110 -13.92 -2.10 0.95
N ILE A 111 -14.10 -2.82 -0.16
CA ILE A 111 -13.22 -3.93 -0.53
C ILE A 111 -11.80 -3.41 -0.76
N LYS A 112 -11.64 -2.29 -1.47
CA LYS A 112 -10.33 -1.67 -1.69
C LYS A 112 -9.70 -1.22 -0.37
N GLU A 113 -10.48 -0.62 0.53
CA GLU A 113 -9.99 -0.21 1.86
C GLU A 113 -9.54 -1.42 2.69
N ALA A 114 -10.29 -2.52 2.67
CA ALA A 114 -9.90 -3.76 3.33
C ALA A 114 -8.59 -4.33 2.77
N ILE A 115 -8.44 -4.36 1.44
CA ILE A 115 -7.19 -4.77 0.77
C ILE A 115 -6.03 -3.87 1.24
N TRP A 116 -6.24 -2.56 1.27
CA TRP A 116 -5.24 -1.60 1.70
C TRP A 116 -4.81 -1.83 3.16
N ILE A 117 -5.74 -2.09 4.08
CA ILE A 117 -5.44 -2.41 5.48
C ILE A 117 -4.56 -3.65 5.58
N VAL A 118 -4.92 -4.72 4.85
CA VAL A 118 -4.11 -5.95 4.80
C VAL A 118 -2.69 -5.64 4.29
N MET A 119 -2.57 -4.80 3.26
CA MET A 119 -1.28 -4.40 2.70
C MET A 119 -0.42 -3.60 3.68
N VAL A 120 -1.02 -2.71 4.48
CA VAL A 120 -0.33 -1.92 5.51
C VAL A 120 0.15 -2.83 6.64
N ILE A 121 -0.69 -3.76 7.10
CA ILE A 121 -0.30 -4.74 8.12
C ILE A 121 0.88 -5.56 7.62
N ASN A 122 0.82 -6.04 6.37
CA ASN A 122 1.93 -6.77 5.76
C ASN A 122 3.19 -5.90 5.64
N LEU A 123 3.07 -4.61 5.29
CA LEU A 123 4.18 -3.65 5.28
C LEU A 123 4.83 -3.52 6.67
N GLY A 124 4.01 -3.33 7.72
CA GLY A 124 4.50 -3.28 9.10
C GLY A 124 5.23 -4.56 9.51
N ALA A 125 4.68 -5.72 9.16
CA ALA A 125 5.32 -7.01 9.39
C ALA A 125 6.67 -7.14 8.64
N MET A 126 6.76 -6.67 7.39
CA MET A 126 8.02 -6.64 6.64
C MET A 126 9.06 -5.73 7.29
N MET A 127 8.66 -4.54 7.75
CA MET A 127 9.54 -3.60 8.45
C MET A 127 10.09 -4.19 9.75
N TYR A 128 9.23 -4.87 10.52
CA TYR A 128 9.65 -5.59 11.73
C TYR A 128 10.68 -6.69 11.41
N ARG A 129 10.36 -7.59 10.47
CA ARG A 129 11.26 -8.67 10.08
C ARG A 129 12.61 -8.16 9.56
N ARG A 130 12.59 -7.12 8.74
CA ARG A 130 13.81 -6.46 8.24
C ARG A 130 14.65 -5.89 9.39
N SER A 131 14.03 -5.22 10.38
CA SER A 131 14.75 -4.72 11.57
C SER A 131 15.42 -5.85 12.36
N GLN A 132 14.73 -6.98 12.52
CA GLN A 132 15.28 -8.17 13.19
C GLN A 132 16.42 -8.80 12.38
N ALA A 133 16.34 -8.81 11.04
CA ALA A 133 17.42 -9.25 10.18
C ALA A 133 18.68 -8.38 10.34
N GLU A 134 18.53 -7.05 10.43
CA GLU A 134 19.67 -6.16 10.64
C GLU A 134 20.37 -6.39 11.98
N LYS A 135 19.60 -6.61 13.05
CA LYS A 135 20.16 -6.97 14.35
C LYS A 135 20.94 -8.29 14.27
N ALA A 136 20.41 -9.29 13.58
CA ALA A 136 21.10 -10.56 13.37
C ALA A 136 22.40 -10.40 12.56
N LEU A 137 22.40 -9.57 11.51
CA LEU A 137 23.59 -9.28 10.70
C LEU A 137 24.69 -8.58 11.50
N LYS A 138 24.33 -7.69 12.45
CA LYS A 138 25.30 -7.04 13.35
C LYS A 138 25.96 -8.02 14.33
N LEU A 139 25.25 -9.07 14.70
CA LEU A 139 25.72 -10.14 15.58
C LEU A 139 26.36 -11.31 14.81
N ASP A 140 26.62 -11.13 13.51
CA ASP A 140 27.15 -12.15 12.60
C ASP A 140 26.31 -13.44 12.51
N ASN A 141 25.04 -13.39 12.91
CA ASN A 141 24.12 -14.51 12.83
C ASN A 141 23.43 -14.54 11.45
N LEU A 142 24.15 -15.09 10.47
CA LEU A 142 23.71 -15.14 9.07
C LEU A 142 22.48 -16.03 8.85
N ALA A 143 22.34 -17.12 9.61
CA ALA A 143 21.18 -18.02 9.51
C ALA A 143 19.88 -17.27 9.88
N ARG A 144 19.86 -16.60 11.04
CA ARG A 144 18.70 -15.84 11.48
C ARG A 144 18.40 -14.67 10.54
N ALA A 145 19.43 -14.00 10.02
CA ALA A 145 19.23 -12.92 9.05
C ALA A 145 18.53 -13.43 7.78
N LYS A 146 18.97 -14.57 7.25
CA LYS A 146 18.35 -15.22 6.09
C LYS A 146 16.89 -15.60 6.34
N ASP A 147 16.58 -16.19 7.49
CA ASP A 147 15.22 -16.59 7.85
C ASP A 147 14.27 -15.40 7.99
N MET A 148 14.79 -14.26 8.44
CA MET A 148 14.00 -13.02 8.54
C MET A 148 13.76 -12.36 7.17
N LEU A 149 14.75 -12.37 6.27
CA LEU A 149 14.67 -11.71 4.95
C LEU A 149 13.99 -12.56 3.87
N THR A 150 14.15 -13.88 3.90
CA THR A 150 13.69 -14.77 2.82
C THR A 150 12.18 -14.64 2.56
N PRO A 151 11.31 -14.66 3.59
CA PRO A 151 9.87 -14.58 3.33
C PRO A 151 9.41 -13.20 2.86
N ILE A 152 10.17 -12.13 3.16
CA ILE A 152 9.92 -10.81 2.60
C ILE A 152 9.98 -10.87 1.07
N ALA A 153 11.07 -11.44 0.54
CA ALA A 153 11.32 -11.51 -0.89
C ALA A 153 10.43 -12.54 -1.61
N GLN A 154 10.16 -13.68 -0.98
CA GLN A 154 9.41 -14.79 -1.59
C GLN A 154 7.90 -14.62 -1.56
N TYR A 155 7.36 -14.03 -0.49
CA TYR A 155 5.92 -14.01 -0.25
C TYR A 155 5.39 -12.60 0.02
N MET A 156 5.93 -11.89 1.00
CA MET A 156 5.31 -10.65 1.50
C MET A 156 5.30 -9.55 0.45
N VAL A 157 6.41 -9.34 -0.28
CA VAL A 157 6.48 -8.36 -1.37
C VAL A 157 5.58 -8.77 -2.54
N PRO A 158 5.66 -10.01 -3.10
CA PRO A 158 4.75 -10.44 -4.17
C PRO A 158 3.26 -10.33 -3.83
N VAL A 159 2.86 -10.72 -2.60
CA VAL A 159 1.48 -10.60 -2.14
C VAL A 159 1.04 -9.14 -2.11
N ASN A 160 1.87 -8.24 -1.57
CA ASN A 160 1.54 -6.81 -1.58
C ASN A 160 1.47 -6.21 -2.99
N ILE A 161 2.30 -6.68 -3.93
CA ILE A 161 2.20 -6.26 -5.34
C ILE A 161 0.86 -6.70 -5.92
N ALA A 162 0.49 -7.98 -5.76
CA ALA A 162 -0.76 -8.51 -6.30
C ALA A 162 -1.99 -7.76 -5.73
N LEU A 163 -2.04 -7.62 -4.40
CA LEU A 163 -3.09 -6.85 -3.72
C LEU A 163 -3.13 -5.39 -4.19
N GLY A 164 -1.95 -4.76 -4.33
CA GLY A 164 -1.84 -3.39 -4.79
C GLY A 164 -2.36 -3.19 -6.22
N LEU A 165 -2.06 -4.11 -7.13
CA LEU A 165 -2.57 -4.07 -8.50
C LEU A 165 -4.09 -4.26 -8.54
N ILE A 166 -4.64 -5.18 -7.74
CA ILE A 166 -6.09 -5.36 -7.60
C ILE A 166 -6.76 -4.08 -7.08
N ALA A 167 -6.20 -3.48 -6.02
CA ALA A 167 -6.71 -2.23 -5.44
C ALA A 167 -6.64 -1.04 -6.42
N ILE A 168 -5.57 -0.96 -7.24
CA ILE A 168 -5.45 0.04 -8.30
C ILE A 168 -6.52 -0.18 -9.37
N TYR A 169 -6.71 -1.41 -9.83
CA TYR A 169 -7.74 -1.74 -10.81
C TYR A 169 -9.14 -1.38 -10.32
N MET A 170 -9.48 -1.70 -9.07
CA MET A 170 -10.72 -1.26 -8.44
C MET A 170 -10.85 0.26 -8.40
N GLY A 171 -9.75 0.99 -8.14
CA GLY A 171 -9.72 2.45 -8.22
C GLY A 171 -10.00 2.99 -9.63
N VAL A 172 -9.55 2.29 -10.68
CA VAL A 172 -9.86 2.65 -12.08
C VAL A 172 -11.35 2.44 -12.38
N VAL A 173 -11.96 1.37 -11.88
CA VAL A 173 -13.42 1.14 -12.02
C VAL A 173 -14.21 2.29 -11.39
N LEU A 174 -13.77 2.79 -10.23
CA LEU A 174 -14.39 3.92 -9.54
C LEU A 174 -14.21 5.27 -10.25
N ARG A 175 -13.33 5.38 -11.26
CA ARG A 175 -13.10 6.65 -11.98
C ARG A 175 -14.37 7.16 -12.66
N ASN A 176 -15.20 6.26 -13.16
CA ASN A 176 -16.43 6.60 -13.87
C ASN A 176 -17.65 6.59 -12.93
N ALA A 177 -17.43 6.51 -11.61
CA ALA A 177 -18.51 6.52 -10.65
C ALA A 177 -19.32 7.83 -10.70
N TYR A 178 -18.71 8.95 -11.07
CA TYR A 178 -19.34 10.26 -11.29
C TYR A 178 -18.50 11.14 -12.24
#